data_AF-A0A2H3B1U8-F1
#
_entry.id   AF-A0A2H3B1U8-F1
#
_cell.length_a   1.000
_cell.length_b   1.000
_cell.length_c   1.000
_cell.angle_alpha   90.00
_cell.angle_beta   90.00
_cell.angle_gamma   90.00
#
_symmetry.space_group_name_H-M   'P 1'
#
loop_
_entity.id
_entity.type
_entity.pdbx_description
1 polymer ?
#
loop_
_entity_poly.entity_id
_entity_poly.type
_entity_poly.pdbx_seq_one_letter_code
_entity_poly.pdbx_strand_id
1 'polypeptide(L)'
;NQIVDPYLRPRRVWDLCSNRVVPSWITYETPMPISHAWVDEKDRVDVLTPINGKEWPVPVPKDADLNLIRIEMLNLGAEYAWLDVLCLRQKGGPREDLRVEEWRLDVPTIGHVYSTHRTVVIYLSGLGWPLRLKDGDLDSDRNWFRRAWTLQEGKDMRIIAGDMPDGPMHAQKIDGGNYETPLLTRFHEELHSVKRGPGHIFAALADMQKRVSTNPVDRVAGLAFPLLPCTIPAYHESETLEDAWTALVNAMDTGMRVRFLLVYPGVGTGCKKWRPTWDQV
;
A
#
# COMPACT_ATOMS: atom_id res chain seq x y z
N ASN A 1 -3.98 0.34 23.33
CA ASN A 1 -2.64 0.40 22.74
C ASN A 1 -2.65 1.34 21.55
N GLN A 2 -1.96 2.47 21.64
CA GLN A 2 -1.91 3.47 20.58
C GLN A 2 -0.45 3.80 20.26
N ILE A 3 -0.18 4.06 19.00
CA ILE A 3 1.09 4.53 18.47
C ILE A 3 1.05 6.05 18.54
N VAL A 4 1.82 6.62 19.46
CA VAL A 4 1.80 8.06 19.75
C VAL A 4 2.56 8.90 18.74
N ASP A 5 3.47 8.28 17.99
CA ASP A 5 4.19 8.88 16.88
C ASP A 5 3.76 8.19 15.57
N PRO A 6 2.87 8.81 14.77
CA PRO A 6 2.48 8.28 13.46
C PRO A 6 3.65 8.21 12.46
N TYR A 7 4.71 8.99 12.67
CA TYR A 7 5.79 9.20 11.69
C TYR A 7 7.02 8.36 11.99
N LEU A 8 6.82 7.15 12.50
CA LEU A 8 7.91 6.21 12.74
C LEU A 8 8.58 5.82 11.42
N ARG A 9 9.92 5.78 11.43
CA ARG A 9 10.68 5.19 10.33
C ARG A 9 10.35 3.69 10.24
N PRO A 10 10.33 3.10 9.03
CA PRO A 10 10.13 1.66 8.90
C PRO A 10 11.18 0.91 9.70
N ARG A 11 10.86 -0.25 10.28
CA ARG A 11 11.83 -1.01 11.10
C ARG A 11 13.08 -1.41 10.31
N ARG A 12 12.90 -1.77 9.05
CA ARG A 12 13.92 -2.29 8.15
C ARG A 12 13.80 -1.65 6.77
N VAL A 13 14.92 -1.61 6.06
CA VAL A 13 15.03 -1.12 4.68
C VAL A 13 15.92 -2.07 3.88
N TRP A 14 15.74 -2.13 2.58
CA TRP A 14 16.60 -2.87 1.68
C TRP A 14 17.74 -1.97 1.20
N ASP A 15 18.95 -2.23 1.69
CA ASP A 15 20.18 -1.66 1.16
C ASP A 15 20.48 -2.33 -0.19
N LEU A 16 20.32 -1.53 -1.25
CA LEU A 16 20.49 -2.00 -2.62
C LEU A 16 21.97 -2.21 -2.95
N CYS A 17 22.90 -1.48 -2.32
CA CYS A 17 24.33 -1.66 -2.57
C CYS A 17 24.81 -3.00 -2.01
N SER A 18 24.51 -3.29 -0.75
CA SER A 18 24.91 -4.55 -0.10
C SER A 18 23.98 -5.73 -0.41
N ASN A 19 22.83 -5.47 -1.02
CA ASN A 19 21.75 -6.43 -1.30
C ASN A 19 21.26 -7.13 -0.02
N ARG A 20 21.02 -6.35 1.03
CA ARG A 20 20.58 -6.85 2.35
C ARG A 20 19.51 -5.98 2.95
N VAL A 21 18.61 -6.60 3.70
CA VAL A 21 17.70 -5.90 4.59
C VAL A 21 18.47 -5.53 5.86
N VAL A 22 18.47 -4.24 6.18
CA VAL A 22 19.16 -3.68 7.33
C VAL A 22 18.20 -2.87 8.20
N PRO A 23 18.50 -2.64 9.48
CA PRO A 23 17.70 -1.75 10.30
C PRO A 23 17.68 -0.31 9.76
N SER A 24 16.55 0.38 9.80
CA SER A 24 16.48 1.73 9.21
C SER A 24 17.29 2.77 9.99
N TRP A 25 17.52 2.58 11.29
CA TRP A 25 18.24 3.55 12.12
C TRP A 25 19.72 3.67 11.77
N ILE A 26 20.28 2.74 10.98
CA ILE A 26 21.65 2.86 10.47
C ILE A 26 21.72 3.60 9.12
N THR A 27 20.57 4.02 8.58
CA THR A 27 20.47 4.70 7.28
C THR A 27 20.12 6.18 7.47
N TYR A 28 20.81 7.04 6.72
CA TYR A 28 20.56 8.49 6.73
C TYR A 28 19.47 8.89 5.74
N GLU A 29 19.50 8.25 4.57
CA GLU A 29 18.56 8.50 3.48
C GLU A 29 17.22 7.81 3.72
N THR A 30 16.16 8.39 3.15
CA THR A 30 14.82 7.82 3.21
C THR A 30 14.75 6.75 2.10
N PRO A 31 14.22 5.53 2.36
CA PRO A 31 14.21 4.44 1.38
C PRO A 31 13.14 4.56 0.29
N MET A 32 13.53 4.57 -0.99
CA MET A 32 12.57 4.67 -2.10
C MET A 32 11.52 3.56 -2.04
N PRO A 33 10.22 3.88 -1.89
CA PRO A 33 9.19 2.88 -1.72
C PRO A 33 8.86 2.19 -3.03
N ILE A 34 8.67 0.88 -2.94
CA ILE A 34 8.15 0.03 -4.00
C ILE A 34 6.74 -0.38 -3.60
N SER A 35 5.81 -0.19 -4.54
CA SER A 35 4.45 -0.66 -4.45
C SER A 35 4.21 -1.66 -5.58
N HIS A 36 3.39 -2.68 -5.36
CA HIS A 36 3.15 -3.69 -6.38
C HIS A 36 1.78 -4.34 -6.25
N ALA A 37 1.26 -4.81 -7.39
CA ALA A 37 0.11 -5.71 -7.39
C ALA A 37 0.49 -7.07 -6.82
N TRP A 38 -0.48 -7.73 -6.20
CA TRP A 38 -0.32 -9.13 -5.82
C TRP A 38 -0.61 -9.98 -7.05
N VAL A 39 0.08 -11.11 -7.22
CA VAL A 39 -0.27 -12.10 -8.23
C VAL A 39 -1.06 -13.24 -7.60
N ASP A 40 -1.72 -14.06 -8.41
CA ASP A 40 -2.43 -15.24 -7.92
C ASP A 40 -1.47 -16.20 -7.20
N GLU A 41 -1.99 -16.93 -6.21
CA GLU A 41 -1.18 -17.88 -5.42
C GLU A 41 -0.52 -18.94 -6.30
N LYS A 42 -1.19 -19.36 -7.39
CA LYS A 42 -0.64 -20.29 -8.38
C LYS A 42 0.55 -19.72 -9.16
N ASP A 43 0.67 -18.40 -9.26
CA ASP A 43 1.73 -17.70 -9.99
C ASP A 43 2.77 -17.09 -9.04
N ARG A 44 2.64 -17.36 -7.74
CA ARG A 44 3.52 -16.91 -6.67
C ARG A 44 4.39 -18.05 -6.15
N VAL A 45 5.56 -17.71 -5.63
CA VAL A 45 6.45 -18.59 -4.90
C VAL A 45 7.00 -17.87 -3.67
N ASP A 46 7.15 -18.61 -2.58
CA ASP A 46 7.69 -18.13 -1.33
C ASP A 46 9.20 -18.46 -1.27
N VAL A 47 10.04 -17.44 -1.45
CA VAL A 47 11.50 -17.62 -1.60
C VAL A 47 12.23 -17.34 -0.29
N LEU A 48 13.03 -18.29 0.19
CA LEU A 48 13.98 -18.06 1.28
C LEU A 48 15.27 -17.45 0.73
N THR A 49 15.38 -16.13 0.84
CA THR A 49 16.48 -15.34 0.27
C THR A 49 17.52 -14.94 1.32
N PRO A 50 18.82 -14.88 0.99
CA PRO A 50 19.82 -14.28 1.89
C PRO A 50 19.60 -12.77 2.11
N ILE A 51 18.81 -12.10 1.28
CA ILE A 51 18.55 -10.64 1.36
C ILE A 51 17.98 -10.27 2.73
N ASN A 52 16.99 -11.01 3.23
CA ASN A 52 16.43 -10.83 4.57
C ASN A 52 17.02 -11.81 5.61
N GLY A 53 18.22 -12.34 5.36
CA GLY A 53 18.85 -13.32 6.24
C GLY A 53 18.14 -14.68 6.31
N LYS A 54 17.23 -14.99 5.37
CA LYS A 54 16.35 -16.16 5.40
C LYS A 54 15.45 -16.22 6.64
N GLU A 55 15.16 -15.07 7.24
CA GLU A 55 14.34 -15.00 8.45
C GLU A 55 12.83 -15.20 8.18
N TRP A 56 12.37 -14.96 6.95
CA TRP A 56 11.01 -15.29 6.51
C TRP A 56 11.00 -15.54 5.00
N PRO A 57 10.02 -16.33 4.50
CA PRO A 57 9.80 -16.47 3.06
C PRO A 57 9.36 -15.14 2.44
N VAL A 58 9.84 -14.85 1.24
CA VAL A 58 9.50 -13.66 0.48
C VAL A 58 8.56 -14.05 -0.65
N PRO A 59 7.27 -13.68 -0.59
CA PRO A 59 6.31 -13.98 -1.63
C PRO A 59 6.60 -13.12 -2.87
N VAL A 60 7.00 -13.75 -3.98
CA VAL A 60 7.25 -13.09 -5.27
C VAL A 60 6.59 -13.86 -6.40
N PRO A 61 6.31 -13.25 -7.56
CA PRO A 61 5.91 -14.01 -8.74
C PRO A 61 6.97 -15.04 -9.13
N LYS A 62 6.55 -16.21 -9.65
CA LYS A 62 7.44 -17.35 -9.96
C LYS A 62 8.65 -17.00 -10.83
N ASP A 63 8.44 -16.08 -11.77
CA ASP A 63 9.44 -15.70 -12.75
C ASP A 63 10.11 -14.36 -12.41
N ALA A 64 9.83 -13.78 -11.24
CA ALA A 64 10.43 -12.54 -10.79
C ALA A 64 11.82 -12.77 -10.19
N ASP A 65 12.78 -11.91 -10.55
CA ASP A 65 14.12 -11.89 -9.96
C ASP A 65 14.31 -10.61 -9.15
N LEU A 66 14.52 -10.77 -7.83
CA LEU A 66 14.81 -9.65 -6.92
C LEU A 66 16.08 -8.88 -7.33
N ASN A 67 17.04 -9.50 -8.01
CA ASN A 67 18.22 -8.79 -8.51
C ASN A 67 17.88 -7.86 -9.68
N LEU A 68 16.92 -8.20 -10.53
CA LEU A 68 16.49 -7.30 -11.61
C LEU A 68 15.76 -6.08 -11.04
N ILE A 69 14.88 -6.29 -10.06
CA ILE A 69 14.22 -5.21 -9.32
C ILE A 69 15.28 -4.31 -8.66
N ARG A 70 16.28 -4.90 -8.01
CA ARG A 70 17.40 -4.17 -7.41
C ARG A 70 18.15 -3.32 -8.44
N ILE A 71 18.47 -3.87 -9.61
CA ILE A 71 19.16 -3.15 -10.69
C ILE A 71 18.30 -1.98 -11.19
N GLU A 72 16.99 -2.20 -11.36
CA GLU A 72 16.05 -1.15 -11.73
C GLU A 72 16.05 0.00 -10.70
N MET A 73 15.98 -0.32 -9.41
CA MET A 73 16.04 0.68 -8.35
C MET A 73 17.38 1.43 -8.30
N LEU A 74 18.50 0.73 -8.50
CA LEU A 74 19.84 1.34 -8.57
C LEU A 74 19.95 2.30 -9.77
N ASN A 75 19.38 1.94 -10.92
CA ASN A 75 19.35 2.80 -12.12
C ASN A 75 18.49 4.06 -11.91
N LEU A 76 17.49 4.00 -11.02
CA LEU A 76 16.72 5.17 -10.58
C LEU A 76 17.46 6.02 -9.53
N GLY A 77 18.68 5.64 -9.16
CA GLY A 77 19.52 6.35 -8.20
C GLY A 77 19.18 6.06 -6.73
N ALA A 78 18.38 5.02 -6.46
CA ALA A 78 18.09 4.64 -5.08
C ALA A 78 19.28 3.90 -4.44
N GLU A 79 19.68 4.31 -3.24
CA GLU A 79 20.62 3.56 -2.40
C GLU A 79 19.88 2.58 -1.48
N TYR A 80 18.74 3.02 -0.95
CA TYR A 80 17.85 2.21 -0.12
C TYR A 80 16.47 2.15 -0.76
N ALA A 81 15.84 0.98 -0.69
CA ALA A 81 14.45 0.78 -1.07
C ALA A 81 13.64 0.24 0.12
N TRP A 82 12.33 0.47 0.09
CA TRP A 82 11.40 -0.21 0.97
C TRP A 82 10.46 -1.06 0.15
N LEU A 83 10.51 -2.37 0.38
CA LEU A 83 9.64 -3.35 -0.26
C LEU A 83 9.01 -4.19 0.87
N ASP A 84 7.69 -4.12 1.01
CA ASP A 84 6.92 -4.76 2.09
C ASP A 84 7.29 -6.24 2.30
N VAL A 85 7.37 -7.02 1.22
CA VAL A 85 7.69 -8.45 1.27
C VAL A 85 9.11 -8.75 1.79
N LEU A 86 10.03 -7.78 1.68
CA LEU A 86 11.41 -7.86 2.20
C LEU A 86 11.57 -7.17 3.56
N CYS A 87 10.88 -6.07 3.82
CA CYS A 87 11.12 -5.20 4.97
C CYS A 87 10.16 -5.50 6.13
N LEU A 88 9.01 -6.12 5.87
CA LEU A 88 8.11 -6.66 6.88
C LEU A 88 8.28 -8.16 7.01
N ARG A 89 8.26 -8.67 8.25
CA ARG A 89 8.30 -10.10 8.52
C ARG A 89 7.05 -10.75 7.93
N GLN A 90 7.24 -11.74 7.05
CA GLN A 90 6.13 -12.45 6.40
C GLN A 90 5.78 -13.73 7.15
N LYS A 91 4.58 -14.26 6.89
CA LYS A 91 4.09 -15.50 7.49
C LYS A 91 4.95 -16.69 7.07
N GLY A 92 5.20 -17.61 8.00
CA GLY A 92 5.81 -18.92 7.70
C GLY A 92 7.33 -18.97 7.85
N GLY A 93 7.93 -17.93 8.44
CA GLY A 93 9.33 -17.92 8.85
C GLY A 93 9.53 -18.43 10.29
N PRO A 94 10.79 -18.63 10.72
CA PRO A 94 11.11 -18.70 12.15
C PRO A 94 10.61 -17.45 12.88
N ARG A 95 10.25 -17.62 14.16
CA ARG A 95 9.79 -16.54 15.04
C ARG A 95 8.51 -15.84 14.58
N GLU A 96 7.50 -16.63 14.22
CA GLU A 96 6.15 -16.15 13.91
C GLU A 96 5.53 -15.33 15.07
N ASP A 97 5.95 -15.59 16.31
CA ASP A 97 5.63 -14.76 17.49
C ASP A 97 6.03 -13.30 17.30
N LEU A 98 7.21 -13.06 16.72
CA LEU A 98 7.69 -11.70 16.43
C LEU A 98 6.89 -11.05 15.32
N ARG A 99 6.32 -11.81 14.38
CA ARG A 99 5.53 -11.22 13.29
C ARG A 99 4.33 -10.48 13.86
N VAL A 100 3.61 -11.08 14.80
CA VAL A 100 2.44 -10.47 15.42
C VAL A 100 2.81 -9.18 16.16
N GLU A 101 3.89 -9.20 16.93
CA GLU A 101 4.36 -8.02 17.68
C GLU A 101 4.94 -6.93 16.76
N GLU A 102 5.68 -7.30 15.71
CA GLU A 102 6.19 -6.35 14.72
C GLU A 102 5.02 -5.73 13.93
N TRP A 103 4.09 -6.54 13.42
CA TRP A 103 2.95 -6.06 12.63
C TRP A 103 2.04 -5.12 13.40
N ARG A 104 1.88 -5.36 14.70
CA ARG A 104 1.09 -4.49 15.57
C ARG A 104 1.52 -3.01 15.51
N LEU A 105 2.79 -2.75 15.24
CA LEU A 105 3.36 -1.40 15.07
C LEU A 105 3.61 -1.06 13.60
N ASP A 106 4.24 -1.98 12.86
CA ASP A 106 4.82 -1.70 11.56
C ASP A 106 3.72 -1.61 10.46
N VAL A 107 2.71 -2.48 10.47
CA VAL A 107 1.61 -2.49 9.48
C VAL A 107 0.83 -1.18 9.45
N PRO A 108 0.36 -0.63 10.58
CA PRO A 108 -0.43 0.60 10.55
C PRO A 108 0.44 1.86 10.33
N THR A 109 1.77 1.75 10.35
CA THR A 109 2.71 2.87 10.11
C THR A 109 3.31 2.90 8.70
N ILE A 110 3.06 1.88 7.86
CA ILE A 110 3.70 1.79 6.52
C ILE A 110 3.40 2.97 5.60
N GLY A 111 2.24 3.60 5.74
CA GLY A 111 1.87 4.76 4.92
C GLY A 111 2.84 5.93 5.08
N HIS A 112 3.62 5.98 6.16
CA HIS A 112 4.68 6.97 6.34
C HIS A 112 5.80 6.83 5.30
N VAL A 113 6.14 5.60 4.93
CA VAL A 113 7.17 5.31 3.92
C VAL A 113 6.74 5.90 2.58
N TYR A 114 5.48 5.72 2.22
CA TYR A 114 4.90 6.25 0.99
C TYR A 114 4.69 7.77 1.08
N SER A 115 4.32 8.31 2.24
CA SER A 115 4.02 9.75 2.42
C SER A 115 5.24 10.65 2.47
N THR A 116 6.40 10.17 2.94
CA THR A 116 7.65 10.93 3.01
C THR A 116 8.39 11.04 1.68
N HIS A 117 8.31 10.00 0.86
CA HIS A 117 9.05 9.98 -0.38
C HIS A 117 8.41 10.80 -1.48
N ARG A 118 9.28 11.47 -2.22
CA ARG A 118 8.87 12.21 -3.39
C ARG A 118 8.35 11.28 -4.50
N THR A 119 8.98 10.13 -4.72
CA THR A 119 8.62 9.19 -5.80
C THR A 119 8.31 7.80 -5.25
N VAL A 120 7.23 7.17 -5.72
CA VAL A 120 6.93 5.74 -5.50
C VAL A 120 7.14 4.97 -6.81
N VAL A 121 7.82 3.84 -6.75
CA VAL A 121 7.99 2.92 -7.89
C VAL A 121 6.88 1.87 -7.83
N ILE A 122 6.08 1.74 -8.89
CA ILE A 122 4.82 0.96 -8.87
C ILE A 122 4.82 -0.11 -9.95
N TYR A 123 4.77 -1.38 -9.55
CA TYR A 123 4.55 -2.51 -10.43
C TYR A 123 3.05 -2.86 -10.52
N LEU A 124 2.36 -2.36 -11.55
CA LEU A 124 0.90 -2.52 -11.68
C LEU A 124 0.45 -3.96 -12.02
N SER A 125 1.29 -4.75 -12.71
CA SER A 125 0.97 -6.12 -13.14
C SER A 125 1.47 -7.21 -12.19
N GLY A 126 2.32 -6.85 -11.21
CA GLY A 126 2.98 -7.78 -10.29
C GLY A 126 4.45 -7.43 -10.11
N LEU A 127 4.99 -7.67 -8.91
CA LEU A 127 6.37 -7.32 -8.57
C LEU A 127 7.39 -7.92 -9.54
N GLY A 128 8.20 -7.09 -10.20
CA GLY A 128 9.21 -7.52 -11.16
C GLY A 128 8.66 -7.97 -12.52
N TRP A 129 7.35 -7.87 -12.75
CA TRP A 129 6.75 -8.18 -14.05
C TRP A 129 6.67 -6.95 -14.95
N PRO A 130 6.84 -7.11 -16.27
CA PRO A 130 6.52 -6.07 -17.23
C PRO A 130 5.06 -5.65 -17.11
N LEU A 131 4.79 -4.36 -17.29
CA LEU A 131 3.45 -3.82 -17.35
C LEU A 131 2.74 -4.35 -18.59
N ARG A 132 1.74 -5.19 -18.36
CA ARG A 132 0.89 -5.76 -19.39
C ARG A 132 -0.57 -5.58 -18.99
N LEU A 133 -1.41 -5.37 -19.99
CA LEU A 133 -2.84 -5.16 -19.83
C LEU A 133 -3.59 -6.19 -20.68
N LYS A 134 -4.29 -7.10 -20.02
CA LYS A 134 -5.16 -8.11 -20.63
C LYS A 134 -6.62 -7.88 -20.23
N ASP A 135 -7.53 -8.42 -21.02
CA ASP A 135 -8.95 -8.37 -20.69
C ASP A 135 -9.22 -9.00 -19.32
N GLY A 136 -9.96 -8.29 -18.48
CA GLY A 136 -10.27 -8.68 -17.10
C GLY A 136 -9.21 -8.28 -16.06
N ASP A 137 -8.02 -7.83 -16.44
CA ASP A 137 -6.97 -7.47 -15.47
C ASP A 137 -7.40 -6.32 -14.54
N LEU A 138 -8.15 -5.33 -15.05
CA LEU A 138 -8.67 -4.21 -14.25
C LEU A 138 -9.81 -4.61 -13.30
N ASP A 139 -10.46 -5.73 -13.56
CA ASP A 139 -11.57 -6.23 -12.74
C ASP A 139 -11.12 -7.25 -11.69
N SER A 140 -9.88 -7.75 -11.81
CA SER A 140 -9.29 -8.66 -10.85
C SER A 140 -9.12 -8.01 -9.47
N ASP A 141 -9.49 -8.73 -8.42
CA ASP A 141 -9.25 -8.31 -7.03
C ASP A 141 -7.76 -8.22 -6.67
N ARG A 142 -6.89 -8.75 -7.53
CA ARG A 142 -5.43 -8.66 -7.44
C ARG A 142 -4.88 -7.40 -8.10
N ASN A 143 -5.67 -6.72 -8.93
CA ASN A 143 -5.28 -5.48 -9.59
C ASN A 143 -4.83 -4.42 -8.59
N TRP A 144 -3.76 -3.71 -8.91
CA TRP A 144 -3.21 -2.66 -8.07
C TRP A 144 -4.26 -1.62 -7.65
N PHE A 145 -5.13 -1.14 -8.54
CA PHE A 145 -6.13 -0.12 -8.26
C PHE A 145 -7.23 -0.57 -7.28
N ARG A 146 -7.42 -1.89 -7.14
CA ARG A 146 -8.50 -2.49 -6.35
C ARG A 146 -8.07 -2.96 -4.96
N ARG A 147 -6.78 -2.98 -4.65
CA ARG A 147 -6.27 -3.46 -3.36
C ARG A 147 -6.39 -2.40 -2.28
N ALA A 148 -6.76 -2.78 -1.06
CA ALA A 148 -6.91 -1.83 0.05
C ALA A 148 -5.61 -1.07 0.34
N TRP A 149 -4.49 -1.80 0.47
CA TRP A 149 -3.19 -1.24 0.82
C TRP A 149 -2.68 -0.19 -0.16
N THR A 150 -2.90 -0.39 -1.45
CA THR A 150 -2.38 0.51 -2.50
C THR A 150 -3.02 1.91 -2.48
N LEU A 151 -4.11 2.11 -1.72
CA LEU A 151 -4.78 3.42 -1.62
C LEU A 151 -3.85 4.47 -1.02
N GLN A 152 -3.10 4.10 0.02
CA GLN A 152 -2.14 4.97 0.68
C GLN A 152 -0.77 5.02 -0.01
N GLU A 153 -0.56 4.16 -1.02
CA GLU A 153 0.71 4.02 -1.74
C GLU A 153 0.74 4.85 -3.04
N GLY A 154 -0.43 5.26 -3.52
CA GLY A 154 -0.60 6.10 -4.70
C GLY A 154 -0.21 7.56 -4.46
N LYS A 155 0.69 8.08 -5.30
CA LYS A 155 1.07 9.50 -5.30
C LYS A 155 1.00 10.13 -6.69
N ASP A 156 0.94 11.46 -6.69
CA ASP A 156 1.05 12.27 -7.91
C ASP A 156 2.38 12.02 -8.63
N MET A 157 3.48 11.96 -7.88
CA MET A 157 4.79 11.61 -8.42
C MET A 157 5.08 10.13 -8.17
N ARG A 158 5.12 9.39 -9.27
CA ARG A 158 5.31 7.93 -9.31
C ARG A 158 6.03 7.55 -10.59
N ILE A 159 6.75 6.44 -10.52
CA ILE A 159 7.34 5.75 -11.68
C ILE A 159 6.58 4.45 -11.84
N ILE A 160 6.11 4.17 -13.05
CA ILE A 160 5.48 2.89 -13.36
C ILE A 160 6.59 1.95 -13.78
N ALA A 161 6.83 0.92 -12.97
CA ALA A 161 7.88 -0.07 -13.20
C ALA A 161 7.43 -1.13 -14.19
N GLY A 162 8.41 -1.77 -14.83
CA GLY A 162 8.16 -2.73 -15.90
C GLY A 162 7.55 -2.09 -17.16
N ASP A 163 7.60 -0.77 -17.30
CA ASP A 163 7.15 -0.07 -18.51
C ASP A 163 8.05 -0.42 -19.69
N MET A 164 7.43 -0.75 -20.83
CA MET A 164 8.10 -1.21 -22.04
C MET A 164 7.72 -0.29 -23.19
N PRO A 165 8.58 -0.05 -24.21
CA PRO A 165 8.29 0.91 -25.29
C PRO A 165 6.96 0.68 -26.05
N ASP A 166 6.48 -0.55 -26.10
CA ASP A 166 5.22 -0.99 -26.70
C ASP A 166 4.09 -1.21 -25.67
N GLY A 167 4.32 -0.80 -24.42
CA GLY A 167 3.44 -0.96 -23.28
C GLY A 167 2.31 0.09 -23.23
N PRO A 168 1.34 -0.10 -22.31
CA PRO A 168 0.13 0.72 -22.25
C PRO A 168 0.40 2.19 -21.87
N MET A 169 1.56 2.50 -21.28
CA MET A 169 1.96 3.87 -20.96
C MET A 169 2.29 4.70 -22.22
N HIS A 170 2.71 4.04 -23.30
CA HIS A 170 3.09 4.68 -24.56
C HIS A 170 1.98 4.68 -25.61
N ALA A 171 0.80 4.14 -25.27
CA ALA A 171 -0.35 4.12 -26.16
C ALA A 171 -0.75 5.55 -26.57
N GLN A 172 -0.93 5.77 -27.88
CA GLN A 172 -1.36 7.06 -28.40
C GLN A 172 -2.88 7.18 -28.35
N LYS A 173 -3.35 8.42 -28.16
CA LYS A 173 -4.77 8.74 -28.28
C LYS A 173 -5.16 8.80 -29.75
N ILE A 174 -6.35 8.30 -30.07
CA ILE A 174 -6.98 8.43 -31.37
C ILE A 174 -7.68 9.79 -31.52
N ASP A 175 -8.05 10.14 -32.74
CA ASP A 175 -8.84 11.34 -33.03
C ASP A 175 -10.14 11.33 -32.20
N GLY A 176 -10.31 12.36 -31.38
CA GLY A 176 -11.38 12.44 -30.37
C GLY A 176 -10.92 12.29 -28.91
N GLY A 177 -9.63 12.02 -28.67
CA GLY A 177 -9.02 12.10 -27.34
C GLY A 177 -9.09 10.83 -26.47
N ASN A 178 -9.69 9.76 -27.00
CA ASN A 178 -9.74 8.42 -26.39
C ASN A 178 -8.55 7.56 -26.82
N TYR A 179 -8.40 6.38 -26.24
CA TYR A 179 -7.42 5.37 -26.67
C TYR A 179 -8.05 4.36 -27.63
N GLU A 180 -7.21 3.62 -28.36
CA GLU A 180 -7.63 2.62 -29.35
C GLU A 180 -8.61 1.59 -28.79
N THR A 181 -8.45 1.19 -27.53
CA THR A 181 -9.33 0.23 -26.87
C THR A 181 -10.04 0.83 -25.65
N PRO A 182 -11.26 0.36 -25.33
CA PRO A 182 -11.94 0.72 -24.07
C PRO A 182 -11.11 0.36 -22.84
N LEU A 183 -10.37 -0.76 -22.90
CA LEU A 183 -9.50 -1.23 -21.83
C LEU A 183 -8.36 -0.24 -21.56
N LEU A 184 -7.68 0.25 -22.60
CA LEU A 184 -6.65 1.29 -22.46
C LEU A 184 -7.23 2.60 -21.94
N THR A 185 -8.41 2.98 -22.42
CA THR A 185 -9.10 4.20 -21.94
C THR A 185 -9.35 4.11 -20.44
N ARG A 186 -9.94 3.01 -19.97
CA ARG A 186 -10.18 2.76 -18.55
C ARG A 186 -8.89 2.69 -17.73
N PHE A 187 -7.83 2.05 -18.25
CA PHE A 187 -6.53 2.00 -17.59
C PHE A 187 -5.97 3.41 -17.32
N HIS A 188 -6.00 4.29 -18.32
CA HIS A 188 -5.52 5.67 -18.16
C HIS A 188 -6.44 6.48 -17.23
N GLU A 189 -7.76 6.28 -17.27
CA GLU A 189 -8.71 6.89 -16.31
C GLU A 189 -8.41 6.46 -14.87
N GLU A 190 -8.24 5.17 -14.60
CA GLU A 190 -7.89 4.64 -13.28
C GLU A 190 -6.52 5.20 -12.83
N LEU A 191 -5.52 5.19 -13.71
CA LEU A 191 -4.20 5.77 -13.43
C LEU A 191 -4.29 7.27 -13.10
N HIS A 192 -5.11 8.03 -13.82
CA HIS A 192 -5.36 9.44 -13.51
C HIS A 192 -6.09 9.63 -12.18
N SER A 193 -7.01 8.74 -11.83
CA SER A 193 -7.79 8.82 -10.59
C SER A 193 -6.95 8.66 -9.31
N VAL A 194 -5.78 8.01 -9.41
CA VAL A 194 -4.80 7.88 -8.30
C VAL A 194 -4.21 9.23 -7.91
N LYS A 195 -4.24 10.23 -8.80
CA LYS A 195 -3.75 11.59 -8.52
C LYS A 195 -4.74 12.34 -7.62
N ARG A 196 -4.78 12.01 -6.33
CA ARG A 196 -5.63 12.70 -5.35
C ARG A 196 -4.78 13.31 -4.24
N GLY A 197 -4.95 14.61 -4.07
CA GLY A 197 -4.35 15.34 -2.96
C GLY A 197 -5.00 15.03 -1.61
N PRO A 198 -4.38 15.44 -0.49
CA PRO A 198 -4.83 15.20 0.88
C PRO A 198 -6.24 15.72 1.22
N GLY A 199 -6.84 16.57 0.38
CA GLY A 199 -8.16 17.18 0.59
C GLY A 199 -9.36 16.28 0.24
N HIS A 200 -9.14 15.11 -0.36
CA HIS A 200 -10.20 14.24 -0.86
C HIS A 200 -10.53 13.07 0.08
N ILE A 201 -10.54 13.32 1.38
CA ILE A 201 -10.68 12.28 2.41
C ILE A 201 -11.92 11.40 2.25
N PHE A 202 -13.08 11.99 1.95
CA PHE A 202 -14.32 11.23 1.72
C PHE A 202 -14.30 10.45 0.41
N ALA A 203 -13.53 10.91 -0.58
CA ALA A 203 -13.30 10.15 -1.79
C ALA A 203 -12.37 8.95 -1.53
N ALA A 204 -11.35 9.11 -0.65
CA ALA A 204 -10.52 8.00 -0.20
C ALA A 204 -11.31 6.94 0.58
N LEU A 205 -12.27 7.36 1.42
CA LEU A 205 -13.21 6.45 2.10
C LEU A 205 -14.09 5.69 1.11
N ALA A 206 -14.74 6.41 0.19
CA ALA A 206 -15.59 5.82 -0.84
C ALA A 206 -14.82 4.85 -1.77
N ASP A 207 -13.55 5.15 -2.05
CA ASP A 207 -12.67 4.23 -2.78
C ASP A 207 -12.32 3.00 -1.93
N MET A 208 -11.99 3.18 -0.64
CA MET A 208 -11.65 2.08 0.27
C MET A 208 -12.80 1.07 0.42
N GLN A 209 -14.05 1.54 0.43
CA GLN A 209 -15.22 0.65 0.48
C GLN A 209 -15.30 -0.31 -0.72
N LYS A 210 -14.78 0.09 -1.87
CA LYS A 210 -14.75 -0.72 -3.10
C LYS A 210 -13.51 -1.61 -3.20
N ARG A 211 -12.53 -1.41 -2.33
CA ARG A 211 -11.24 -2.12 -2.38
C ARG A 211 -11.31 -3.44 -1.65
N VAL A 212 -10.48 -4.37 -2.13
CA VAL A 212 -10.37 -5.73 -1.64
C VAL A 212 -9.14 -5.88 -0.76
N SER A 213 -9.31 -6.55 0.37
CA SER A 213 -8.23 -6.91 1.29
C SER A 213 -8.27 -8.38 1.64
N THR A 214 -7.13 -8.92 2.07
CA THR A 214 -7.06 -10.30 2.57
C THR A 214 -7.65 -10.39 3.97
N ASN A 215 -7.28 -9.46 4.86
CA ASN A 215 -7.92 -9.28 6.15
C ASN A 215 -8.85 -8.06 6.08
N PRO A 216 -10.12 -8.12 6.51
CA PRO A 216 -11.00 -6.96 6.54
C PRO A 216 -10.38 -5.75 7.24
N VAL A 217 -9.64 -5.94 8.34
CA VAL A 217 -9.01 -4.87 9.14
C VAL A 217 -8.00 -4.06 8.33
N ASP A 218 -7.39 -4.63 7.29
CA ASP A 218 -6.45 -3.95 6.40
C ASP A 218 -7.08 -2.72 5.71
N ARG A 219 -8.40 -2.72 5.49
CA ARG A 219 -9.10 -1.56 4.94
C ARG A 219 -9.07 -0.37 5.89
N VAL A 220 -9.18 -0.63 7.19
CA VAL A 220 -9.07 0.42 8.21
C VAL A 220 -7.62 0.84 8.37
N ALA A 221 -6.68 -0.11 8.42
CA ALA A 221 -5.27 0.19 8.57
C ALA A 221 -4.72 0.99 7.37
N GLY A 222 -5.15 0.68 6.14
CA GLY A 222 -4.81 1.44 4.94
C GLY A 222 -5.39 2.85 4.89
N LEU A 223 -6.32 3.19 5.79
CA LEU A 223 -6.85 4.55 5.96
C LEU A 223 -6.09 5.35 7.02
N ALA A 224 -5.18 4.75 7.78
CA ALA A 224 -4.47 5.44 8.86
C ALA A 224 -3.77 6.72 8.35
N PHE A 225 -3.02 6.68 7.25
CA PHE A 225 -2.38 7.88 6.71
C PHE A 225 -3.32 8.85 5.98
N PRO A 226 -4.23 8.37 5.11
CA PRO A 226 -5.21 9.24 4.48
C PRO A 226 -6.07 10.05 5.46
N LEU A 227 -6.36 9.51 6.65
CA LEU A 227 -7.21 10.18 7.65
C LEU A 227 -6.44 11.08 8.63
N LEU A 228 -5.10 11.17 8.51
CA LEU A 228 -4.21 12.05 9.28
C LEU A 228 -4.48 12.07 10.81
N PRO A 229 -4.53 10.91 11.49
CA PRO A 229 -4.85 10.86 12.91
C PRO A 229 -3.67 11.34 13.76
N CYS A 230 -3.98 11.86 14.96
CA CYS A 230 -2.94 12.31 15.90
C CYS A 230 -2.15 11.13 16.49
N THR A 231 -2.80 9.98 16.60
CA THR A 231 -2.19 8.70 17.00
C THR A 231 -2.73 7.60 16.10
N ILE A 232 -2.00 6.50 15.96
CA ILE A 232 -2.46 5.37 15.13
C ILE A 232 -2.84 4.20 16.06
N PRO A 233 -4.02 3.59 15.94
CA PRO A 233 -4.36 2.37 16.67
C PRO A 233 -3.37 1.24 16.35
N ALA A 234 -3.05 0.42 17.35
CA ALA A 234 -2.28 -0.79 17.13
C ALA A 234 -3.05 -1.76 16.21
N TYR A 235 -2.33 -2.45 15.32
CA TYR A 235 -2.96 -3.41 14.41
C TYR A 235 -3.08 -4.79 15.05
N HIS A 236 -4.27 -5.39 14.95
CA HIS A 236 -4.53 -6.73 15.43
C HIS A 236 -5.36 -7.48 14.39
N GLU A 237 -4.81 -8.56 13.82
CA GLU A 237 -5.49 -9.34 12.76
C GLU A 237 -6.82 -9.95 13.24
N SER A 238 -6.99 -10.14 14.54
CA SER A 238 -8.18 -10.73 15.18
C SER A 238 -9.28 -9.72 15.50
N GLU A 239 -9.05 -8.42 15.32
CA GLU A 239 -10.07 -7.40 15.57
C GLU A 239 -11.21 -7.49 14.56
N THR A 240 -12.39 -7.06 14.98
CA THR A 240 -13.48 -6.85 14.02
C THR A 240 -13.22 -5.56 13.24
N LEU A 241 -13.77 -5.49 12.03
CA LEU A 241 -13.67 -4.31 11.19
C LEU A 241 -14.21 -3.05 11.89
N GLU A 242 -15.34 -3.20 12.60
CA GLU A 242 -16.00 -2.10 13.32
C GLU A 242 -15.20 -1.64 14.56
N ASP A 243 -14.55 -2.56 15.27
CA ASP A 243 -13.70 -2.21 16.41
C ASP A 243 -12.45 -1.45 15.96
N ALA A 244 -11.78 -1.92 14.90
CA ALA A 244 -10.65 -1.24 14.30
C ALA A 244 -11.05 0.16 13.79
N TRP A 245 -12.19 0.26 13.10
CA TRP A 245 -12.73 1.53 12.61
C TRP A 245 -13.03 2.49 13.76
N THR A 246 -13.71 2.01 14.80
CA THR A 246 -14.01 2.78 16.01
C THR A 246 -12.73 3.29 16.66
N ALA A 247 -11.68 2.47 16.74
CA ALA A 247 -10.39 2.87 17.28
C ALA A 247 -9.75 4.00 16.44
N LEU A 248 -9.80 3.90 15.11
CA LEU A 248 -9.25 4.92 14.21
C LEU A 248 -10.00 6.26 14.31
N VAL A 249 -11.34 6.23 14.30
CA VAL A 249 -12.17 7.44 14.49
C VAL A 249 -11.88 8.12 15.83
N ASN A 250 -11.67 7.33 16.89
CA ASN A 250 -11.31 7.88 18.20
C ASN A 250 -9.92 8.54 18.23
N ALA A 251 -9.01 8.12 17.35
CA ALA A 251 -7.63 8.61 17.26
C ALA A 251 -7.46 9.83 16.33
N MET A 252 -8.47 10.13 15.50
CA MET A 252 -8.50 11.31 14.64
C MET A 252 -8.45 12.62 15.43
N ASP A 253 -7.85 13.65 14.83
CA ASP A 253 -7.91 14.99 15.38
C ASP A 253 -9.37 15.50 15.46
N THR A 254 -9.62 16.46 16.35
CA THR A 254 -10.97 16.99 16.59
C THR A 254 -11.58 17.64 15.35
N GLY A 255 -10.78 18.31 14.52
CA GLY A 255 -11.25 18.92 13.28
C GLY A 255 -11.71 17.86 12.27
N MET A 256 -10.96 16.76 12.13
CA MET A 256 -11.38 15.66 11.27
C MET A 256 -12.67 15.00 11.73
N ARG A 257 -12.81 14.74 13.03
CA ARG A 257 -14.06 14.18 13.59
C ARG A 257 -15.27 15.07 13.34
N VAL A 258 -15.12 16.38 13.43
CA VAL A 258 -16.19 17.33 13.09
C VAL A 258 -16.59 17.21 11.61
N ARG A 259 -15.62 17.07 10.69
CA ARG A 259 -15.93 16.86 9.27
C ARG A 259 -16.73 15.59 9.05
N PHE A 260 -16.37 14.48 9.70
CA PHE A 260 -17.14 13.25 9.62
C PHE A 260 -18.56 13.44 10.20
N LEU A 261 -18.73 14.19 11.29
CA LEU A 261 -20.06 14.45 11.88
C LEU A 261 -20.99 15.18 10.92
N LEU A 262 -20.44 16.13 10.16
CA LEU A 262 -21.22 16.88 9.17
C LEU A 262 -21.67 16.01 7.99
N VAL A 263 -20.87 15.02 7.59
CA VAL A 263 -21.19 14.12 6.46
C VAL A 263 -22.03 12.92 6.89
N TYR A 264 -21.79 12.39 8.09
CA TYR A 264 -22.41 11.17 8.63
C TYR A 264 -23.08 11.44 9.99
N PRO A 265 -24.14 12.27 10.08
CA PRO A 265 -24.71 12.71 11.35
C PRO A 265 -25.50 11.63 12.12
N GLY A 266 -25.68 10.44 11.54
CA GLY A 266 -26.37 9.32 12.18
C GLY A 266 -25.71 8.90 13.50
N VAL A 267 -26.51 8.41 14.46
CA VAL A 267 -26.09 8.05 15.83
C VAL A 267 -25.15 6.82 15.92
N GLY A 268 -24.58 6.36 14.80
CA GLY A 268 -23.73 5.17 14.77
C GLY A 268 -24.41 3.96 15.41
N THR A 269 -23.70 3.31 16.34
CA THR A 269 -24.20 2.17 17.15
C THR A 269 -25.06 2.56 18.36
N GLY A 270 -25.48 3.82 18.50
CA GLY A 270 -26.30 4.28 19.63
C GLY A 270 -25.53 4.46 20.95
N CYS A 271 -24.21 4.60 20.89
CA CYS A 271 -23.36 4.86 22.06
C CYS A 271 -23.48 6.31 22.57
N LYS A 272 -23.04 6.55 23.83
CA LYS A 272 -23.02 7.89 24.49
C LYS A 272 -22.18 8.97 23.77
N LYS A 273 -21.38 8.60 22.77
CA LYS A 273 -20.55 9.51 21.97
C LYS A 273 -20.78 9.20 20.50
N TRP A 274 -21.01 10.24 19.69
CA TRP A 274 -21.19 10.10 18.25
C TRP A 274 -19.91 9.59 17.58
N ARG A 275 -20.08 8.65 16.66
CA ARG A 275 -19.10 8.15 15.69
C ARG A 275 -19.86 7.44 14.56
N PRO A 276 -19.44 7.55 13.30
CA PRO A 276 -20.07 6.80 12.24
C PRO A 276 -19.60 5.34 12.31
N THR A 277 -20.48 4.38 12.01
CA THR A 277 -20.07 2.98 11.84
C THR A 277 -19.31 2.80 10.54
N TRP A 278 -18.55 1.70 10.39
CA TRP A 278 -17.90 1.38 9.12
C TRP A 278 -18.94 1.29 7.98
N ASP A 279 -20.09 0.70 8.25
CA ASP A 279 -21.19 0.55 7.27
C ASP A 279 -21.86 1.88 6.89
N GLN A 280 -21.71 2.92 7.70
CA GLN A 280 -22.26 4.25 7.40
C GLN A 280 -21.37 5.06 6.45
N VAL A 281 -20.10 4.69 6.30
CA VAL A 281 -19.06 5.47 5.61
C VAL A 281 -18.74 4.86 4.25
#